data_AF-A0A4Q5R024-F1
#
_entry.id   AF-A0A4Q5R024-F1
#
_cell.length_a   1.000
_cell.length_b   1.000
_cell.length_c   1.000
_cell.angle_alpha   90.00
_cell.angle_beta   90.00
_cell.angle_gamma   90.00
#
_symmetry.space_group_name_H-M   'P 1'
#
loop_
_entity.id
_entity.type
_entity.pdbx_description
1 polymer ?
#
loop_
_entity_poly.entity_id
_entity_poly.type
_entity_poly.pdbx_seq_one_letter_code
_entity_poly.pdbx_strand_id
1 'polypeptide(L)'
;MIAQTPDLEIAYRDDGDPDAPVVLLLHGWPDDPTTWDQVVPQLNAAGLRTIVPTLRGFGETRFRRDETPRTGNSAMLAMDAIVLMDALGIERFMVAGHDWGSNTVEAMAVGWPDRIKRMAMLATPPRLGGMPTPPFEQAQRQWYHWFMATARGAEKVRSDPMGFAHIHWVNWSPPGWFDEATFERVAKAWDNPDWVDVTLHSYRARWDEAEPDASSQWLEDKIKATKTLSLPTMYVQGAVDGVNPPSASKDVPSKFSGPFAFVTLSGVGHFPQRENPDAVARHLIDLFTREPADLTDTTDRSLYMKKATPILAGVAAAGLLAATAVGIAQAQGRSAQLTQVAEFDHQVTGVAVTQDGRRFVNFPRWTDDAPISVAEVLKDGSLKPYPDARWNSWRNARANDLPVGDHFVCVQSIVPDGHGNLWVLDPGAPGNEKILEGAPKLVRIDLKTNKVTKVIAVPGDVALQGTYLNDIRFSPDGKTGYITDSGTRGAIIVVDLVAGTSFRTLDGHPLTQVDKT
;
A
#
# COMPACT_ATOMS: atom_id res chain seq x y z
N MET A 1 -23.12 -2.21 22.42
CA MET A 1 -24.35 -1.47 22.80
C MET A 1 -25.21 -1.29 21.55
N ILE A 2 -26.51 -0.99 21.69
CA ILE A 2 -27.41 -0.73 20.56
C ILE A 2 -28.08 0.63 20.78
N ALA A 3 -27.94 1.55 19.81
CA ALA A 3 -28.62 2.83 19.80
C ALA A 3 -29.85 2.77 18.89
N GLN A 4 -30.96 3.32 19.35
CA GLN A 4 -32.21 3.37 18.60
C GLN A 4 -32.29 4.69 17.85
N THR A 5 -32.24 4.64 16.52
CA THR A 5 -32.44 5.80 15.65
C THR A 5 -33.78 5.69 14.92
N PRO A 6 -34.24 6.71 14.17
CA PRO A 6 -35.49 6.62 13.42
C PRO A 6 -35.53 5.44 12.43
N ASP A 7 -34.40 5.10 11.82
CA ASP A 7 -34.32 4.13 10.72
C ASP A 7 -33.48 2.89 11.02
N LEU A 8 -32.57 2.97 11.99
CA LEU A 8 -31.62 1.90 12.32
C LEU A 8 -31.60 1.58 13.82
N GLU A 9 -31.33 0.32 14.14
CA GLU A 9 -30.75 -0.09 15.41
C GLU A 9 -29.24 -0.20 15.18
N ILE A 10 -28.47 0.76 15.69
CA ILE A 10 -27.03 0.86 15.40
C ILE A 10 -26.24 0.19 16.51
N ALA A 11 -25.50 -0.86 16.17
CA ALA A 11 -24.54 -1.46 17.08
C ALA A 11 -23.30 -0.58 17.19
N TYR A 12 -22.87 -0.29 18.42
CA TYR A 12 -21.71 0.55 18.68
C TYR A 12 -21.00 0.17 19.98
N ARG A 13 -19.74 0.59 20.08
CA ARG A 13 -18.95 0.60 21.31
C ARG A 13 -18.72 2.04 21.77
N ASP A 14 -18.62 2.21 23.07
CA ASP A 14 -18.47 3.48 23.76
C ASP A 14 -17.50 3.26 24.91
N ASP A 15 -16.26 3.69 24.70
CA ASP A 15 -15.12 3.39 25.57
C ASP A 15 -14.43 4.69 26.01
N GLY A 16 -13.80 4.66 27.18
CA GLY A 16 -13.13 5.81 27.79
C GLY A 16 -13.99 6.57 28.79
N ASP A 17 -13.47 7.68 29.30
CA ASP A 17 -14.16 8.54 30.27
C ASP A 17 -15.39 9.22 29.61
N PRO A 18 -16.61 9.07 30.15
CA PRO A 18 -17.83 9.71 29.61
C PRO A 18 -17.73 11.23 29.39
N ASP A 19 -16.92 11.91 30.21
CA ASP A 19 -16.75 13.38 30.20
C ASP A 19 -15.56 13.84 29.33
N ALA A 20 -14.78 12.91 28.77
CA ALA A 20 -13.65 13.23 27.92
C ALA A 20 -14.07 13.70 26.51
N PRO A 21 -13.20 14.45 25.80
CA PRO A 21 -13.41 14.79 24.39
C PRO A 21 -13.66 13.56 23.53
N VAL A 22 -14.73 13.61 22.72
CA VAL A 22 -15.19 12.46 21.93
C VAL A 22 -14.50 12.37 20.58
N VAL A 23 -14.10 11.15 20.22
CA VAL A 23 -13.64 10.74 18.89
C VAL A 23 -14.59 9.66 18.35
N LEU A 24 -15.19 9.92 17.19
CA LEU A 24 -15.95 8.93 16.43
C LEU A 24 -15.01 8.19 15.45
N LEU A 25 -14.99 6.86 15.48
CA LEU A 25 -14.12 6.02 14.64
C LEU A 25 -14.97 5.17 13.69
N LEU A 26 -14.85 5.42 12.39
CA LEU A 26 -15.67 4.81 11.34
C LEU A 26 -14.86 3.78 10.54
N HIS A 27 -15.30 2.53 10.51
CA HIS A 27 -14.68 1.49 9.69
C HIS A 27 -15.04 1.64 8.19
N GLY A 28 -14.37 0.83 7.36
CA GLY A 28 -14.53 0.83 5.91
C GLY A 28 -15.10 -0.48 5.34
N TRP A 29 -14.93 -0.67 4.03
CA TRP A 29 -15.28 -1.90 3.31
C TRP A 29 -14.05 -2.52 2.62
N PRO A 30 -13.96 -3.86 2.50
CA PRO A 30 -14.74 -4.85 3.21
C PRO A 30 -14.05 -5.08 4.56
N ASP A 31 -14.38 -4.29 5.57
CA ASP A 31 -13.83 -4.40 6.92
C ASP A 31 -15.00 -4.33 7.93
N ASP A 32 -14.68 -4.20 9.22
CA ASP A 32 -15.65 -4.13 10.30
C ASP A 32 -15.15 -3.22 11.46
N PRO A 33 -15.96 -2.95 12.49
CA PRO A 33 -15.58 -2.04 13.57
C PRO A 33 -14.38 -2.53 14.39
N THR A 34 -14.01 -3.83 14.34
CA THR A 34 -12.85 -4.32 15.10
C THR A 34 -11.52 -3.80 14.55
N THR A 35 -11.55 -3.12 13.41
CA THR A 35 -10.38 -2.46 12.80
C THR A 35 -9.73 -1.47 13.77
N TRP A 36 -10.51 -0.96 14.73
CA TRP A 36 -10.07 0.00 15.73
C TRP A 36 -9.64 -0.62 17.07
N ASP A 37 -9.71 -1.94 17.26
CA ASP A 37 -9.52 -2.60 18.57
C ASP A 37 -8.15 -2.34 19.20
N GLN A 38 -7.11 -2.19 18.38
CA GLN A 38 -5.75 -1.90 18.84
C GLN A 38 -5.46 -0.39 18.95
N VAL A 39 -6.32 0.46 18.37
CA VAL A 39 -6.20 1.92 18.38
C VAL A 39 -6.97 2.52 19.56
N VAL A 40 -8.17 2.02 19.84
CA VAL A 40 -9.09 2.51 20.88
C VAL A 40 -8.42 2.62 22.26
N PRO A 41 -7.74 1.57 22.78
CA PRO A 41 -7.12 1.66 24.11
C PRO A 41 -6.06 2.77 24.22
N GLN A 42 -5.35 3.06 23.13
CA GLN A 42 -4.33 4.11 23.09
C GLN A 42 -4.96 5.51 23.10
N LEU A 43 -6.07 5.69 22.37
CA LEU A 43 -6.85 6.94 22.41
C LEU A 43 -7.47 7.16 23.80
N ASN A 44 -8.03 6.12 24.41
CA ASN A 44 -8.58 6.22 25.76
C ASN A 44 -7.51 6.55 26.80
N ALA A 45 -6.32 5.94 26.70
CA ALA A 45 -5.18 6.27 27.55
C ALA A 45 -4.69 7.72 27.36
N ALA A 46 -4.89 8.31 26.19
CA ALA A 46 -4.63 9.73 25.91
C ALA A 46 -5.76 10.67 26.38
N GLY A 47 -6.76 10.16 27.09
CA GLY A 47 -7.86 10.96 27.63
C GLY A 47 -8.94 11.30 26.60
N LEU A 48 -9.16 10.45 25.60
CA LEU A 48 -10.20 10.60 24.59
C LEU A 48 -11.27 9.52 24.77
N ARG A 49 -12.55 9.91 24.72
CA ARG A 49 -13.67 8.97 24.64
C ARG A 49 -13.85 8.53 23.21
N THR A 50 -14.07 7.24 22.96
CA THR A 50 -14.20 6.70 21.60
C THR A 50 -15.57 6.10 21.37
N ILE A 51 -16.24 6.52 20.30
CA ILE A 51 -17.46 5.91 19.80
C ILE A 51 -17.13 5.15 18.52
N VAL A 52 -17.40 3.84 18.48
CA VAL A 52 -17.11 2.99 17.33
C VAL A 52 -18.38 2.29 16.86
N PRO A 53 -19.12 2.87 15.89
CA PRO A 53 -20.30 2.23 15.33
C PRO A 53 -19.96 1.15 14.31
N THR A 54 -20.90 0.23 14.18
CA THR A 54 -20.98 -0.72 13.08
C THR A 54 -21.87 -0.10 12.00
N LEU A 55 -21.33 0.09 10.79
CA LEU A 55 -22.07 0.70 9.68
C LEU A 55 -23.32 -0.12 9.32
N ARG A 56 -24.31 0.53 8.67
CA ARG A 56 -25.49 -0.15 8.12
C ARG A 56 -25.10 -1.33 7.24
N GLY A 57 -25.81 -2.44 7.39
CA GLY A 57 -25.49 -3.68 6.66
C GLY A 57 -24.26 -4.43 7.17
N PHE A 58 -23.68 -4.07 8.32
CA PHE A 58 -22.61 -4.83 8.96
C PHE A 58 -23.01 -5.29 10.36
N GLY A 59 -22.40 -6.39 10.81
CA GLY A 59 -22.49 -6.92 12.17
C GLY A 59 -23.92 -6.97 12.69
N GLU A 60 -24.15 -6.35 13.85
CA GLU A 60 -25.46 -6.33 14.53
C GLU A 60 -26.32 -5.09 14.21
N THR A 61 -25.86 -4.17 13.34
CA THR A 61 -26.69 -3.02 12.92
C THR A 61 -27.83 -3.49 12.02
N ARG A 62 -29.07 -3.06 12.29
CA ARG A 62 -30.27 -3.49 11.57
C ARG A 62 -31.12 -2.31 11.11
N PHE A 63 -31.79 -2.46 9.98
CA PHE A 63 -32.87 -1.57 9.57
C PHE A 63 -34.12 -1.85 10.40
N ARG A 64 -34.78 -0.79 10.89
CA ARG A 64 -35.98 -0.92 11.75
C ARG A 64 -37.26 -1.24 10.98
N ARG A 65 -37.25 -0.98 9.66
CA ARG A 65 -38.39 -1.20 8.77
C ARG A 65 -37.91 -1.94 7.54
N ASP A 66 -38.67 -2.95 7.14
CA ASP A 66 -38.33 -3.79 5.99
C ASP A 66 -38.40 -3.01 4.68
N GLU A 67 -39.22 -1.95 4.61
CA GLU A 67 -39.37 -1.12 3.42
C GLU A 67 -38.26 -0.08 3.24
N THR A 68 -37.43 0.16 4.27
CA THR A 68 -36.33 1.13 4.15
C THR A 68 -35.32 0.64 3.12
N PRO A 69 -34.96 1.44 2.09
CA PRO A 69 -33.97 1.04 1.09
C PRO A 69 -32.61 0.69 1.72
N ARG A 70 -31.98 -0.40 1.24
CA ARG A 70 -30.63 -0.84 1.66
C ARG A 70 -29.56 -0.04 0.91
N THR A 71 -29.58 1.27 1.11
CA THR A 71 -28.69 2.22 0.44
C THR A 71 -27.35 2.33 1.17
N GLY A 72 -26.25 2.38 0.43
CA GLY A 72 -24.87 2.40 0.93
C GLY A 72 -24.03 3.58 0.42
N ASN A 73 -24.64 4.59 -0.20
CA ASN A 73 -23.93 5.80 -0.60
C ASN A 73 -23.45 6.59 0.65
N SER A 74 -22.28 7.23 0.56
CA SER A 74 -21.59 7.76 1.74
C SER A 74 -22.34 8.91 2.43
N ALA A 75 -23.19 9.65 1.71
CA ALA A 75 -24.03 10.66 2.34
C ALA A 75 -25.02 10.03 3.34
N MET A 76 -25.55 8.83 3.05
CA MET A 76 -26.37 8.11 4.02
C MET A 76 -25.57 7.61 5.22
N LEU A 77 -24.36 7.10 5.01
CA LEU A 77 -23.48 6.69 6.11
C LEU A 77 -23.18 7.88 7.05
N ALA A 78 -23.01 9.08 6.50
CA ALA A 78 -22.79 10.29 7.29
C ALA A 78 -24.04 10.71 8.07
N MET A 79 -25.22 10.61 7.46
CA MET A 79 -26.48 10.86 8.16
C MET A 79 -26.69 9.90 9.33
N ASP A 80 -26.41 8.60 9.17
CA ASP A 80 -26.50 7.63 10.27
C ASP A 80 -25.55 7.96 11.41
N ALA A 81 -24.31 8.31 11.07
CA ALA A 81 -23.31 8.71 12.05
C ALA A 81 -23.77 9.94 12.84
N ILE A 82 -24.28 10.98 12.17
CA ILE A 82 -24.80 12.18 12.85
C ILE A 82 -25.99 11.85 13.75
N VAL A 83 -26.94 11.05 13.26
CA VAL A 83 -28.12 10.65 14.03
C VAL A 83 -27.73 9.79 15.24
N LEU A 84 -26.72 8.93 15.12
CA LEU A 84 -26.15 8.22 16.27
C LEU A 84 -25.60 9.23 17.30
N MET A 85 -24.78 10.19 16.86
CA MET A 85 -24.22 11.19 17.77
C MET A 85 -25.30 12.03 18.46
N ASP A 86 -26.39 12.35 17.75
CA ASP A 86 -27.56 13.01 18.33
C ASP A 86 -28.26 12.15 19.38
N ALA A 87 -28.46 10.85 19.11
CA ALA A 87 -29.06 9.91 20.05
C ALA A 87 -28.22 9.72 21.33
N LEU A 88 -26.90 9.92 21.23
CA LEU A 88 -25.97 9.90 22.37
C LEU A 88 -25.82 11.27 23.05
N GLY A 89 -26.48 12.32 22.54
CA GLY A 89 -26.38 13.68 23.08
C GLY A 89 -25.02 14.37 22.82
N ILE A 90 -24.28 13.94 21.80
CA ILE A 90 -22.92 14.42 21.51
C ILE A 90 -22.97 15.47 20.41
N GLU A 91 -22.92 16.74 20.81
CA GLU A 91 -23.05 17.87 19.88
C GLU A 91 -21.75 18.18 19.11
N ARG A 92 -20.55 18.08 19.69
CA ARG A 92 -19.30 18.32 18.94
C ARG A 92 -18.24 17.29 19.25
N PHE A 93 -17.62 16.76 18.22
CA PHE A 93 -16.70 15.64 18.32
C PHE A 93 -15.58 15.73 17.27
N MET A 94 -14.56 14.92 17.45
CA MET A 94 -13.52 14.65 16.46
C MET A 94 -13.86 13.34 15.75
N VAL A 95 -13.35 13.12 14.54
CA VAL A 95 -13.72 11.93 13.77
C VAL A 95 -12.52 11.36 13.00
N ALA A 96 -12.40 10.04 12.92
CA ALA A 96 -11.49 9.36 12.01
C ALA A 96 -12.25 8.28 11.25
N GLY A 97 -11.89 8.08 9.97
CA GLY A 97 -12.55 7.10 9.13
C GLY A 97 -11.62 6.44 8.14
N HIS A 98 -11.79 5.13 7.96
CA HIS A 98 -11.06 4.32 6.98
C HIS A 98 -11.95 3.93 5.80
N ASP A 99 -11.43 4.01 4.57
CA ASP A 99 -12.13 3.65 3.33
C ASP A 99 -13.55 4.28 3.21
N TRP A 100 -14.65 3.53 3.29
CA TRP A 100 -16.01 4.10 3.34
C TRP A 100 -16.18 5.07 4.51
N GLY A 101 -15.57 4.77 5.66
CA GLY A 101 -15.48 5.67 6.80
C GLY A 101 -14.75 6.97 6.44
N SER A 102 -13.72 6.93 5.59
CA SER A 102 -13.03 8.13 5.10
C SER A 102 -13.98 9.02 4.27
N ASN A 103 -14.74 8.42 3.33
CA ASN A 103 -15.77 9.15 2.57
C ASN A 103 -17.00 9.53 3.42
N THR A 104 -17.19 8.90 4.58
CA THR A 104 -18.21 9.31 5.55
C THR A 104 -17.74 10.55 6.32
N VAL A 105 -16.47 10.58 6.73
CA VAL A 105 -15.84 11.73 7.39
C VAL A 105 -15.93 13.00 6.53
N GLU A 106 -15.60 12.92 5.24
CA GLU A 106 -15.74 14.09 4.35
C GLU A 106 -17.19 14.57 4.28
N ALA A 107 -18.14 13.64 4.19
CA ALA A 107 -19.56 13.96 4.05
C ALA A 107 -20.09 14.61 5.33
N MET A 108 -19.63 14.15 6.50
CA MET A 108 -19.92 14.80 7.78
C MET A 108 -19.35 16.22 7.84
N ALA A 109 -18.11 16.42 7.40
CA ALA A 109 -17.46 17.74 7.35
C ALA A 109 -18.17 18.71 6.40
N VAL A 110 -18.68 18.23 5.27
CA VAL A 110 -19.47 19.04 4.31
C VAL A 110 -20.87 19.36 4.85
N GLY A 111 -21.55 18.36 5.42
CA GLY A 111 -22.92 18.49 5.89
C GLY A 111 -23.04 19.30 7.17
N TRP A 112 -22.15 19.04 8.14
CA TRP A 112 -22.21 19.55 9.50
C TRP A 112 -20.84 20.04 10.02
N PRO A 113 -20.19 21.00 9.35
CA PRO A 113 -18.85 21.46 9.73
C PRO A 113 -18.76 21.94 11.19
N ASP A 114 -19.83 22.54 11.74
CA ASP A 114 -19.85 23.06 13.11
C ASP A 114 -19.81 21.96 14.20
N ARG A 115 -20.17 20.72 13.82
CA ARG A 115 -20.15 19.54 14.69
C ARG A 115 -18.74 18.92 14.77
N ILE A 116 -17.91 19.12 13.75
CA ILE A 116 -16.62 18.44 13.60
C ILE A 116 -15.49 19.37 14.05
N LYS A 117 -14.78 18.98 15.11
CA LYS A 117 -13.63 19.76 15.60
C LYS A 117 -12.38 19.53 14.76
N ARG A 118 -12.10 18.26 14.44
CA ARG A 118 -10.92 17.78 13.72
C ARG A 118 -11.24 16.46 13.05
N MET A 119 -10.59 16.16 11.93
CA MET A 119 -10.88 14.96 11.16
C MET A 119 -9.64 14.22 10.63
N ALA A 120 -9.71 12.90 10.60
CA ALA A 120 -8.74 12.05 9.94
C ALA A 120 -9.39 11.17 8.87
N MET A 121 -8.74 11.11 7.71
CA MET A 121 -9.16 10.31 6.55
C MET A 121 -8.06 9.30 6.23
N LEU A 122 -8.38 8.01 6.24
CA LEU A 122 -7.41 6.94 6.05
C LEU A 122 -7.69 6.19 4.74
N ALA A 123 -6.63 6.01 3.93
CA ALA A 123 -6.53 5.17 2.72
C ALA A 123 -7.40 5.53 1.50
N THR A 124 -8.55 6.19 1.66
CA THR A 124 -9.43 6.56 0.53
C THR A 124 -9.52 8.09 0.39
N PRO A 125 -9.12 8.66 -0.78
CA PRO A 125 -9.17 10.09 -1.05
C PRO A 125 -10.59 10.70 -0.96
N PRO A 126 -10.71 12.01 -0.69
CA PRO A 126 -11.98 12.71 -0.75
C PRO A 126 -12.56 12.77 -2.17
N ARG A 127 -13.90 12.77 -2.26
CA ARG A 127 -14.70 12.91 -3.49
C ARG A 127 -15.16 14.36 -3.73
N LEU A 128 -14.59 15.31 -2.99
CA LEU A 128 -14.89 16.74 -3.11
C LEU A 128 -14.73 17.24 -4.55
N GLY A 129 -15.78 17.88 -5.02
CA GLY A 129 -15.84 18.45 -6.36
C GLY A 129 -16.39 17.50 -7.41
N GLY A 130 -16.84 16.31 -7.01
CA GLY A 130 -17.27 15.21 -7.87
C GLY A 130 -16.11 14.24 -8.17
N MET A 131 -16.45 12.97 -8.39
CA MET A 131 -15.46 11.98 -8.81
C MET A 131 -15.26 12.04 -10.33
N PRO A 132 -14.03 12.26 -10.81
CA PRO A 132 -13.74 12.07 -12.23
C PRO A 132 -13.75 10.59 -12.59
N THR A 133 -13.96 10.28 -13.87
CA THR A 133 -13.68 8.94 -14.39
C THR A 133 -12.18 8.65 -14.22
N PRO A 134 -11.79 7.53 -13.58
CA PRO A 134 -10.41 7.23 -13.28
C PRO A 134 -9.64 6.83 -14.56
N PRO A 135 -8.31 7.01 -14.59
CA PRO A 135 -7.48 6.42 -15.64
C PRO A 135 -7.58 4.90 -15.64
N PHE A 136 -7.32 4.25 -16.79
CA PHE A 136 -7.50 2.80 -16.93
C PHE A 136 -6.71 1.96 -15.91
N GLU A 137 -5.51 2.40 -15.51
CA GLU A 137 -4.73 1.69 -14.49
C GLU A 137 -5.44 1.70 -13.13
N GLN A 138 -5.94 2.85 -12.70
CA GLN A 138 -6.74 2.95 -11.47
C GLN A 138 -8.05 2.18 -11.61
N ALA A 139 -8.67 2.20 -12.79
CA ALA A 139 -9.88 1.45 -13.07
C ALA A 139 -9.67 -0.07 -12.96
N GLN A 140 -8.48 -0.57 -13.31
CA GLN A 140 -8.09 -1.96 -13.13
C GLN A 140 -7.97 -2.33 -11.64
N ARG A 141 -7.40 -1.46 -10.81
CA ARG A 141 -7.37 -1.64 -9.34
C ARG A 141 -8.79 -1.65 -8.76
N GLN A 142 -9.68 -0.86 -9.36
CA GLN A 142 -11.09 -0.72 -9.00
C GLN A 142 -12.02 -1.67 -9.76
N TRP A 143 -11.50 -2.75 -10.37
CA TRP A 143 -12.28 -3.67 -11.23
C TRP A 143 -13.63 -4.11 -10.61
N TYR A 144 -13.64 -4.27 -9.29
CA TYR A 144 -14.77 -4.72 -8.51
C TYR A 144 -15.96 -3.77 -8.55
N HIS A 145 -15.74 -2.46 -8.76
CA HIS A 145 -16.81 -1.47 -8.89
C HIS A 145 -17.69 -1.79 -10.11
N TRP A 146 -17.07 -1.97 -11.27
CA TRP A 146 -17.77 -2.29 -12.52
C TRP A 146 -18.33 -3.71 -12.48
N PHE A 147 -17.63 -4.63 -11.83
CA PHE A 147 -18.13 -5.99 -11.65
C PHE A 147 -19.49 -5.98 -10.91
N MET A 148 -19.58 -5.27 -9.78
CA MET A 148 -20.82 -5.12 -9.00
C MET A 148 -21.93 -4.35 -9.73
N ALA A 149 -21.57 -3.45 -10.65
CA ALA A 149 -22.54 -2.77 -11.49
C ALA A 149 -23.29 -3.73 -12.42
N THR A 150 -22.63 -4.78 -12.91
CA THR A 150 -23.30 -5.78 -13.76
C THR A 150 -24.26 -6.68 -12.97
N ALA A 151 -25.35 -7.13 -13.60
CA ALA A 151 -26.27 -8.09 -13.01
C ALA A 151 -25.58 -9.41 -12.62
N ARG A 152 -24.67 -9.92 -13.47
CA ARG A 152 -23.94 -11.18 -13.22
C ARG A 152 -22.90 -11.04 -12.10
N GLY A 153 -22.19 -9.92 -12.04
CA GLY A 153 -21.23 -9.70 -10.96
C GLY A 153 -21.92 -9.51 -9.62
N ALA A 154 -23.04 -8.79 -9.59
CA ALA A 154 -23.87 -8.70 -8.39
C ALA A 154 -24.38 -10.07 -7.90
N GLU A 155 -24.81 -10.95 -8.82
CA GLU A 155 -25.19 -12.31 -8.46
C GLU A 155 -24.00 -13.12 -7.92
N LYS A 156 -22.81 -12.97 -8.51
CA LYS A 156 -21.61 -13.64 -8.01
C LYS A 156 -21.23 -13.16 -6.61
N VAL A 157 -21.33 -11.85 -6.33
CA VAL A 157 -21.11 -11.29 -4.99
C VAL A 157 -22.13 -11.86 -4.00
N ARG A 158 -23.41 -11.94 -4.36
CA ARG A 158 -24.45 -12.58 -3.53
C ARG A 158 -24.15 -14.04 -3.21
N SER A 159 -23.67 -14.79 -4.20
CA SER A 159 -23.38 -16.22 -4.02
C SER A 159 -22.15 -16.51 -3.16
N ASP A 160 -21.27 -15.52 -2.98
CA ASP A 160 -19.96 -15.70 -2.37
C ASP A 160 -19.40 -14.38 -1.80
N PRO A 161 -20.08 -13.76 -0.81
CA PRO A 161 -19.71 -12.46 -0.27
C PRO A 161 -18.35 -12.50 0.44
N MET A 162 -18.07 -13.60 1.16
CA MET A 162 -16.81 -13.80 1.85
C MET A 162 -15.65 -13.98 0.88
N GLY A 163 -15.77 -14.83 -0.15
CA GLY A 163 -14.72 -14.99 -1.16
C GLY A 163 -14.47 -13.70 -1.92
N PHE A 164 -15.52 -12.91 -2.18
CA PHE A 164 -15.40 -11.60 -2.77
C PHE A 164 -14.66 -10.61 -1.86
N ALA A 165 -14.99 -10.52 -0.57
CA ALA A 165 -14.25 -9.67 0.36
C ALA A 165 -12.80 -10.12 0.58
N HIS A 166 -12.54 -11.44 0.60
CA HIS A 166 -11.21 -12.02 0.80
C HIS A 166 -10.22 -11.57 -0.27
N ILE A 167 -10.66 -11.54 -1.54
CA ILE A 167 -9.79 -11.13 -2.64
C ILE A 167 -9.29 -9.68 -2.47
N HIS A 168 -10.06 -8.84 -1.79
CA HIS A 168 -9.69 -7.45 -1.49
C HIS A 168 -8.67 -7.38 -0.36
N TRP A 169 -8.87 -8.16 0.70
CA TRP A 169 -7.86 -8.30 1.76
C TRP A 169 -6.52 -8.79 1.20
N VAL A 170 -6.52 -9.76 0.29
CA VAL A 170 -5.30 -10.27 -0.34
C VAL A 170 -4.61 -9.22 -1.23
N ASN A 171 -5.37 -8.44 -2.01
CA ASN A 171 -4.80 -7.59 -3.05
C ASN A 171 -4.47 -6.15 -2.63
N TRP A 172 -5.08 -5.65 -1.56
CA TRP A 172 -4.98 -4.23 -1.20
C TRP A 172 -3.84 -3.90 -0.25
N SER A 173 -3.22 -4.92 0.35
CA SER A 173 -2.09 -4.73 1.27
C SER A 173 -1.00 -5.79 1.03
N PRO A 174 0.22 -5.57 1.54
CA PRO A 174 1.35 -6.46 1.29
C PRO A 174 1.10 -7.90 1.75
N PRO A 175 1.64 -8.91 1.07
CA PRO A 175 1.52 -10.30 1.52
C PRO A 175 1.95 -10.48 2.98
N GLY A 176 1.19 -11.30 3.72
CA GLY A 176 1.46 -11.60 5.14
C GLY A 176 0.94 -10.56 6.14
N TRP A 177 0.15 -9.55 5.71
CA TRP A 177 -0.37 -8.53 6.61
C TRP A 177 -1.50 -9.03 7.55
N PHE A 178 -2.17 -10.13 7.20
CA PHE A 178 -3.24 -10.74 7.99
C PHE A 178 -3.12 -12.27 8.05
N ASP A 179 -3.72 -12.87 9.08
CA ASP A 179 -3.98 -14.30 9.16
C ASP A 179 -5.47 -14.63 8.90
N GLU A 180 -5.74 -15.86 8.46
CA GLU A 180 -7.09 -16.26 8.08
C GLU A 180 -8.07 -16.27 9.26
N ALA A 181 -7.59 -16.54 10.48
CA ALA A 181 -8.42 -16.48 11.68
C ALA A 181 -8.92 -15.05 11.97
N THR A 182 -8.11 -14.05 11.64
CA THR A 182 -8.47 -12.64 11.72
C THR A 182 -9.47 -12.28 10.64
N PHE A 183 -9.25 -12.71 9.40
CA PHE A 183 -10.22 -12.52 8.33
C PHE A 183 -11.57 -13.16 8.67
N GLU A 184 -11.59 -14.44 9.06
CA GLU A 184 -12.81 -15.17 9.43
C GLU A 184 -13.59 -14.49 10.56
N ARG A 185 -12.89 -13.88 11.52
CA ARG A 185 -13.54 -13.11 12.60
C ARG A 185 -14.23 -11.87 12.07
N VAL A 186 -13.55 -11.10 11.21
CA VAL A 186 -14.08 -9.87 10.60
C VAL A 186 -15.21 -10.20 9.63
N ALA A 187 -15.08 -11.29 8.88
CA ALA A 187 -16.04 -11.71 7.87
C ALA A 187 -17.43 -12.01 8.44
N LYS A 188 -17.53 -12.35 9.73
CA LYS A 188 -18.83 -12.49 10.43
C LYS A 188 -19.66 -11.21 10.41
N ALA A 189 -19.04 -10.04 10.28
CA ALA A 189 -19.78 -8.80 10.11
C ALA A 189 -20.60 -8.77 8.81
N TRP A 190 -20.21 -9.56 7.81
CA TRP A 190 -20.86 -9.62 6.51
C TRP A 190 -21.93 -10.73 6.43
N ASP A 191 -22.09 -11.53 7.49
CA ASP A 191 -23.27 -12.40 7.69
C ASP A 191 -24.56 -11.58 7.91
N ASN A 192 -24.43 -10.27 8.08
CA ASN A 192 -25.56 -9.36 8.11
C ASN A 192 -26.40 -9.51 6.82
N PRO A 193 -27.72 -9.74 6.92
CA PRO A 193 -28.57 -10.01 5.77
C PRO A 193 -28.63 -8.86 4.76
N ASP A 194 -28.33 -7.63 5.20
CA ASP A 194 -28.38 -6.43 4.37
C ASP A 194 -27.00 -6.11 3.73
N TRP A 195 -25.92 -6.81 4.11
CA TRP A 195 -24.55 -6.48 3.69
C TRP A 195 -24.39 -6.43 2.18
N VAL A 196 -24.92 -7.43 1.48
CA VAL A 196 -24.74 -7.53 0.03
C VAL A 196 -25.47 -6.39 -0.67
N ASP A 197 -26.71 -6.10 -0.31
CA ASP A 197 -27.48 -5.06 -0.99
C ASP A 197 -26.94 -3.65 -0.68
N VAL A 198 -26.50 -3.39 0.55
CA VAL A 198 -25.80 -2.14 0.90
C VAL A 198 -24.49 -2.00 0.13
N THR A 199 -23.70 -3.08 0.03
CA THR A 199 -22.46 -3.12 -0.75
C THR A 199 -22.69 -2.84 -2.23
N LEU A 200 -23.62 -3.57 -2.85
CA LEU A 200 -23.93 -3.39 -4.26
C LEU A 200 -24.46 -1.97 -4.53
N HIS A 201 -25.32 -1.43 -3.66
CA HIS A 201 -25.81 -0.06 -3.80
C HIS A 201 -24.68 0.96 -3.71
N SER A 202 -23.79 0.85 -2.71
CA SER A 202 -22.69 1.79 -2.51
C SER A 202 -21.85 1.98 -3.78
N TYR A 203 -21.47 0.88 -4.43
CA TYR A 203 -20.65 0.92 -5.63
C TYR A 203 -21.43 1.28 -6.89
N ARG A 204 -22.71 0.90 -7.01
CA ARG A 204 -23.55 1.30 -8.16
C ARG A 204 -23.86 2.79 -8.13
N ALA A 205 -24.26 3.33 -6.98
CA ALA A 205 -24.53 4.75 -6.82
C ALA A 205 -23.29 5.62 -7.02
N ARG A 206 -22.09 5.07 -6.78
CA ARG A 206 -20.81 5.74 -7.07
C ARG A 206 -20.62 6.06 -8.56
N TRP A 207 -21.22 5.27 -9.44
CA TRP A 207 -21.01 5.32 -10.89
C TRP A 207 -22.31 5.58 -11.67
N ASP A 208 -23.32 6.17 -11.01
CA ASP A 208 -24.62 6.50 -11.61
C ASP A 208 -25.39 5.26 -12.16
N GLU A 209 -25.06 4.07 -11.68
CA GLU A 209 -25.73 2.78 -12.02
C GLU A 209 -26.85 2.43 -11.02
N ALA A 210 -27.05 3.28 -10.02
CA ALA A 210 -28.19 3.28 -9.11
C ALA A 210 -28.41 4.70 -8.57
N GLU A 211 -29.65 5.06 -8.30
CA GLU A 211 -29.94 6.33 -7.64
C GLU A 211 -29.43 6.31 -6.18
N PRO A 212 -28.81 7.40 -5.70
CA PRO A 212 -28.58 7.59 -4.27
C PRO A 212 -29.88 7.57 -3.48
N ASP A 213 -29.79 7.41 -2.16
CA ASP A 213 -30.97 7.57 -1.31
C ASP A 213 -31.54 8.98 -1.44
N ALA A 214 -32.84 9.11 -1.73
CA ALA A 214 -33.51 10.38 -1.93
C ALA A 214 -33.36 11.31 -0.71
N SER A 215 -33.30 10.79 0.53
CA SER A 215 -33.10 11.63 1.72
C SER A 215 -31.68 12.20 1.82
N SER A 216 -30.72 11.61 1.11
CA SER A 216 -29.31 12.03 1.10
C SER A 216 -28.93 12.93 -0.07
N GLN A 217 -29.82 13.14 -1.04
CA GLN A 217 -29.51 13.85 -2.29
C GLN A 217 -28.93 15.24 -2.04
N TRP A 218 -29.48 15.99 -1.06
CA TRP A 218 -28.99 17.31 -0.69
C TRP A 218 -27.50 17.31 -0.30
N LEU A 219 -27.03 16.24 0.34
CA LEU A 219 -25.65 16.12 0.80
C LEU A 219 -24.74 15.64 -0.33
N GLU A 220 -25.20 14.72 -1.19
CA GLU A 220 -24.47 14.32 -2.40
C GLU A 220 -24.21 15.54 -3.31
N ASP A 221 -25.24 16.37 -3.53
CA ASP A 221 -25.11 17.60 -4.33
C ASP A 221 -24.14 18.60 -3.69
N LYS A 222 -24.21 18.75 -2.36
CA LYS A 222 -23.30 19.63 -1.61
C LYS A 222 -21.85 19.15 -1.66
N ILE A 223 -21.60 17.84 -1.61
CA ILE A 223 -20.25 17.26 -1.76
C ILE A 223 -19.71 17.52 -3.17
N LYS A 224 -20.53 17.32 -4.21
CA LYS A 224 -20.14 17.61 -5.61
C LYS A 224 -19.82 19.10 -5.83
N ALA A 225 -20.55 20.00 -5.16
CA ALA A 225 -20.33 21.44 -5.23
C ALA A 225 -19.11 21.91 -4.42
N THR A 226 -18.79 21.25 -3.30
CA THR A 226 -17.69 21.64 -2.41
C THR A 226 -16.34 21.31 -3.02
N LYS A 227 -15.43 22.28 -3.09
CA LYS A 227 -14.08 22.07 -3.66
C LYS A 227 -12.99 21.90 -2.61
N THR A 228 -13.13 22.57 -1.46
CA THR A 228 -12.16 22.51 -0.36
C THR A 228 -12.84 22.48 1.00
N LEU A 229 -12.14 21.93 2.01
CA LEU A 229 -12.53 21.96 3.42
C LEU A 229 -11.50 22.72 4.27
N SER A 230 -11.95 23.51 5.23
CA SER A 230 -11.10 24.34 6.10
C SER A 230 -10.84 23.75 7.50
N LEU A 231 -11.43 22.60 7.82
CA LEU A 231 -11.27 21.95 9.12
C LEU A 231 -9.84 21.39 9.28
N PRO A 232 -9.26 21.39 10.50
CA PRO A 232 -8.02 20.68 10.79
C PRO A 232 -8.11 19.21 10.38
N THR A 233 -7.27 18.81 9.43
CA THR A 233 -7.39 17.51 8.77
C THR A 233 -6.06 16.77 8.71
N MET A 234 -6.10 15.46 8.94
CA MET A 234 -5.00 14.56 8.62
C MET A 234 -5.45 13.54 7.57
N TYR A 235 -4.64 13.35 6.53
CA TYR A 235 -4.80 12.24 5.60
C TYR A 235 -3.70 11.20 5.83
N VAL A 236 -4.07 9.94 6.00
CA VAL A 236 -3.12 8.84 6.23
C VAL A 236 -3.14 7.88 5.04
N GLN A 237 -1.98 7.70 4.42
CA GLN A 237 -1.76 6.88 3.23
C GLN A 237 -0.81 5.71 3.55
N GLY A 238 -1.16 4.50 3.12
CA GLY A 238 -0.19 3.40 3.05
C GLY A 238 0.74 3.55 1.85
N ALA A 239 2.05 3.43 2.05
CA ALA A 239 3.05 3.59 0.98
C ALA A 239 2.96 2.49 -0.11
N VAL A 240 2.32 1.36 0.21
CA VAL A 240 2.17 0.18 -0.66
C VAL A 240 0.71 -0.25 -0.78
N ASP A 241 -0.21 0.71 -0.66
CA ASP A 241 -1.65 0.50 -0.88
C ASP A 241 -1.92 -0.01 -2.30
N GLY A 242 -2.51 -1.19 -2.40
CA GLY A 242 -2.76 -1.88 -3.67
C GLY A 242 -3.95 -1.34 -4.46
N VAL A 243 -4.88 -0.62 -3.82
CA VAL A 243 -6.11 -0.09 -4.45
C VAL A 243 -6.06 1.41 -4.68
N ASN A 244 -5.55 2.18 -3.71
CA ASN A 244 -5.35 3.62 -3.80
C ASN A 244 -3.87 3.91 -3.56
N PRO A 245 -3.00 3.66 -4.54
CA PRO A 245 -1.56 3.90 -4.39
C PRO A 245 -1.29 5.38 -4.10
N PRO A 246 -0.11 5.76 -3.57
CA PRO A 246 0.23 7.16 -3.30
C PRO A 246 0.05 8.10 -4.50
N SER A 247 0.14 7.59 -5.73
CA SER A 247 -0.15 8.34 -6.95
C SER A 247 -1.61 8.80 -7.07
N ALA A 248 -2.57 8.05 -6.54
CA ALA A 248 -3.99 8.40 -6.50
C ALA A 248 -4.31 9.51 -5.48
N SER A 249 -3.41 9.77 -4.54
CA SER A 249 -3.60 10.72 -3.45
C SER A 249 -2.80 12.02 -3.60
N LYS A 250 -2.13 12.23 -4.76
CA LYS A 250 -1.30 13.41 -5.04
C LYS A 250 -2.03 14.74 -4.87
N ASP A 251 -3.30 14.79 -5.28
CA ASP A 251 -4.09 16.03 -5.25
C ASP A 251 -4.83 16.23 -3.93
N VAL A 252 -4.76 15.29 -2.98
CA VAL A 252 -5.46 15.38 -1.69
C VAL A 252 -5.13 16.66 -0.92
N PRO A 253 -3.86 17.10 -0.79
CA PRO A 253 -3.55 18.35 -0.09
C PRO A 253 -4.30 19.56 -0.66
N SER A 254 -4.53 19.61 -1.98
CA SER A 254 -5.23 20.72 -2.64
C SER A 254 -6.73 20.83 -2.26
N LYS A 255 -7.28 19.77 -1.66
CA LYS A 255 -8.67 19.70 -1.21
C LYS A 255 -8.88 20.30 0.18
N PHE A 256 -7.81 20.75 0.84
CA PHE A 256 -7.89 21.32 2.18
C PHE A 256 -7.28 22.73 2.20
N SER A 257 -8.05 23.69 2.71
CA SER A 257 -7.64 25.09 2.85
C SER A 257 -7.29 25.47 4.30
N GLY A 258 -7.55 24.57 5.25
CA GLY A 258 -7.20 24.72 6.66
C GLY A 258 -5.90 23.99 7.04
N PRO A 259 -5.60 23.88 8.35
CA PRO A 259 -4.47 23.10 8.82
C PRO A 259 -4.56 21.65 8.33
N PHE A 260 -3.48 21.16 7.72
CA PHE A 260 -3.48 19.87 7.04
C PHE A 260 -2.15 19.14 7.26
N ALA A 261 -2.22 17.82 7.42
CA ALA A 261 -1.05 16.94 7.39
C ALA A 261 -1.31 15.74 6.49
N PHE A 262 -0.34 15.42 5.64
CA PHE A 262 -0.26 14.18 4.88
C PHE A 262 0.72 13.21 5.56
N VAL A 263 0.20 12.09 6.08
CA VAL A 263 0.99 11.05 6.73
C VAL A 263 1.12 9.85 5.79
N THR A 264 2.33 9.49 5.42
CA THR A 264 2.63 8.26 4.67
C THR A 264 3.22 7.20 5.59
N LEU A 265 2.59 6.03 5.68
CA LEU A 265 3.07 4.90 6.46
C LEU A 265 3.84 3.92 5.58
N SER A 266 5.13 3.76 5.85
CA SER A 266 6.02 2.91 5.05
C SER A 266 5.71 1.42 5.28
N GLY A 267 5.61 0.65 4.21
CA GLY A 267 5.35 -0.80 4.28
C GLY A 267 3.91 -1.18 4.66
N VAL A 268 3.01 -0.20 4.72
CA VAL A 268 1.59 -0.36 5.02
C VAL A 268 0.76 -0.23 3.75
N GLY A 269 -0.23 -1.11 3.59
CA GLY A 269 -1.20 -1.13 2.52
C GLY A 269 -2.48 -0.34 2.84
N HIS A 270 -3.62 -0.90 2.45
CA HIS A 270 -4.91 -0.24 2.50
C HIS A 270 -5.59 -0.24 3.87
N PHE A 271 -5.14 -1.02 4.86
CA PHE A 271 -5.75 -1.06 6.20
C PHE A 271 -4.80 -0.50 7.29
N PRO A 272 -4.39 0.79 7.23
CA PRO A 272 -3.41 1.36 8.15
C PRO A 272 -3.62 1.04 9.64
N GLN A 273 -4.87 1.15 10.10
CA GLN A 273 -5.25 0.96 11.50
C GLN A 273 -5.18 -0.51 11.96
N ARG A 274 -5.24 -1.48 11.04
CA ARG A 274 -4.98 -2.90 11.33
C ARG A 274 -3.52 -3.26 11.18
N GLU A 275 -2.87 -2.74 10.15
CA GLU A 275 -1.49 -3.10 9.77
C GLU A 275 -0.44 -2.47 10.68
N ASN A 276 -0.66 -1.23 11.13
CA ASN A 276 0.22 -0.54 12.06
C ASN A 276 -0.58 0.33 13.05
N PRO A 277 -1.35 -0.31 13.96
CA PRO A 277 -2.25 0.39 14.90
C PRO A 277 -1.51 1.42 15.76
N ASP A 278 -0.28 1.13 16.19
CA ASP A 278 0.49 2.05 17.04
C ASP A 278 0.88 3.34 16.30
N ALA A 279 1.21 3.24 15.01
CA ALA A 279 1.48 4.44 14.22
C ALA A 279 0.22 5.25 14.01
N VAL A 280 -0.89 4.60 13.65
CA VAL A 280 -2.17 5.28 13.47
C VAL A 280 -2.62 5.93 14.77
N ALA A 281 -2.60 5.21 15.89
CA ALA A 281 -2.96 5.76 17.20
C ALA A 281 -2.13 6.99 17.56
N ARG A 282 -0.81 6.92 17.39
CA ARG A 282 0.09 8.05 17.68
C ARG A 282 -0.24 9.29 16.84
N HIS A 283 -0.47 9.11 15.53
CA HIS A 283 -0.83 10.21 14.64
C HIS A 283 -2.23 10.78 14.94
N LEU A 284 -3.20 9.93 15.28
CA LEU A 284 -4.52 10.37 15.71
C LEU A 284 -4.49 11.12 17.05
N ILE A 285 -3.69 10.66 18.02
CA ILE A 285 -3.47 11.38 19.29
C ILE A 285 -2.90 12.76 18.98
N ASP A 286 -1.84 12.84 18.18
CA ASP A 286 -1.22 14.11 17.81
C ASP A 286 -2.24 15.06 17.13
N LEU A 287 -3.05 14.55 16.19
CA LEU A 287 -4.13 15.31 15.58
C LEU A 287 -5.15 15.81 16.60
N PHE A 288 -5.56 14.99 17.56
CA PHE A 288 -6.68 15.28 18.44
C PHE A 288 -6.31 16.07 19.70
N THR A 289 -5.05 16.03 20.13
CA THR A 289 -4.62 16.64 21.39
C THR A 289 -3.66 17.82 21.24
N ARG A 290 -2.95 17.99 20.11
CA ARG A 290 -2.02 19.11 19.90
C ARG A 290 -2.69 20.32 19.26
N GLU A 291 -1.97 21.43 19.06
CA GLU A 291 -2.52 22.57 18.33
C GLU A 291 -2.60 22.25 16.82
N PRO A 292 -3.69 22.62 16.11
CA PRO A 292 -3.84 22.33 14.69
C PRO A 292 -2.71 22.89 13.82
N ALA A 293 -2.11 24.00 14.24
CA ALA A 293 -1.02 24.67 13.55
C ALA A 293 0.27 23.82 13.48
N ASP A 294 0.40 22.79 14.33
CA ASP A 294 1.58 21.92 14.39
C ASP A 294 1.47 20.72 13.44
N LEU A 295 0.36 20.59 12.71
CA LEU A 295 0.18 19.54 11.71
C LEU A 295 1.22 19.69 10.60
N THR A 296 1.99 18.62 10.36
CA THR A 296 3.05 18.58 9.36
C THR A 296 3.05 17.24 8.63
N ASP A 297 3.41 17.28 7.35
CA ASP A 297 3.56 16.08 6.54
C ASP A 297 4.64 15.17 7.14
N THR A 298 4.36 13.87 7.20
CA THR A 298 5.23 12.90 7.85
C THR A 298 5.33 11.61 7.04
N THR A 299 6.55 11.08 6.90
CA THR A 299 6.76 9.69 6.46
C THR A 299 7.15 8.84 7.67
N ASP A 300 6.24 7.97 8.12
CA ASP A 300 6.44 7.09 9.26
C ASP A 300 7.05 5.76 8.80
N ARG A 301 8.18 5.37 9.41
CA ARG A 301 8.93 4.13 9.12
C ARG A 301 8.92 3.14 10.28
N SER A 302 8.07 3.34 11.29
CA SER A 302 8.05 2.57 12.55
C SER A 302 7.86 1.06 12.37
N LEU A 303 7.11 0.62 11.36
CA LEU A 303 6.89 -0.80 11.07
C LEU A 303 8.20 -1.53 10.74
N TYR A 304 9.11 -0.87 10.01
CA TYR A 304 10.44 -1.43 9.70
C TYR A 304 11.34 -1.50 10.93
N MET A 305 11.22 -0.53 11.85
CA MET A 305 12.05 -0.48 13.05
C MET A 305 11.69 -1.58 14.07
N LYS A 306 10.41 -2.00 14.15
CA LYS A 306 9.99 -3.12 15.00
C LYS A 306 10.60 -4.46 14.58
N LYS A 307 10.75 -4.70 13.26
CA LYS A 307 11.40 -5.93 12.73
C LYS A 307 12.91 -5.97 12.98
N ALA A 308 13.54 -4.85 13.37
CA ALA A 308 14.98 -4.72 13.59
C ALA A 308 15.42 -4.85 15.07
N THR A 309 14.58 -5.39 15.96
CA THR A 309 14.95 -5.54 17.38
C THR A 309 15.97 -6.69 17.54
N PRO A 310 17.18 -6.45 18.08
CA PRO A 310 18.16 -7.52 18.31
C PRO A 310 17.69 -8.40 19.47
N ILE A 311 17.64 -9.71 19.24
CA ILE A 311 17.35 -10.70 20.27
C ILE A 311 18.52 -10.74 21.27
N LEU A 312 18.36 -10.09 22.43
CA LEU A 312 19.18 -10.37 23.61
C LEU A 312 18.65 -11.66 24.26
N ALA A 313 19.14 -12.81 23.83
CA ALA A 313 18.91 -14.09 24.51
C ALA A 313 19.97 -14.30 25.60
N GLY A 314 19.49 -14.51 26.81
CA GLY A 314 20.28 -14.62 28.04
C GLY A 314 21.12 -15.89 28.16
N VAL A 315 22.14 -15.71 29.00
CA VAL A 315 23.00 -16.65 29.73
C VAL A 315 22.44 -18.08 29.92
N ALA A 316 23.15 -19.08 29.39
CA ALA A 316 23.68 -20.26 30.11
C ALA A 316 24.01 -21.43 29.15
N ALA A 317 25.31 -21.63 28.85
CA ALA A 317 25.92 -22.94 28.58
C ALA A 317 27.44 -22.75 28.34
N ALA A 318 28.16 -22.42 29.40
CA ALA A 318 29.61 -22.49 29.41
C ALA A 318 30.03 -23.97 29.53
N GLY A 319 30.85 -24.48 28.61
CA GLY A 319 31.53 -25.76 28.85
C GLY A 319 32.24 -26.42 27.68
N LEU A 320 31.81 -26.25 26.43
CA LEU A 320 32.31 -27.12 25.33
C LEU A 320 32.68 -26.41 24.01
N LEU A 321 33.12 -25.16 24.06
CA LEU A 321 33.59 -24.42 22.85
C LEU A 321 35.02 -23.86 22.95
N ALA A 322 35.79 -24.25 23.97
CA ALA A 322 37.10 -23.66 24.25
C ALA A 322 38.21 -23.98 23.22
N ALA A 323 38.00 -24.89 22.26
CA ALA A 323 39.02 -25.27 21.27
C ALA A 323 38.76 -24.73 19.85
N THR A 324 37.53 -24.35 19.51
CA THR A 324 37.20 -23.73 18.21
C THR A 324 37.22 -22.19 18.26
N ALA A 325 37.22 -21.60 19.46
CA ALA A 325 37.27 -20.16 19.67
C ALA A 325 38.63 -19.50 19.37
N VAL A 326 39.75 -20.25 19.39
CA VAL A 326 41.08 -19.66 19.17
C VAL A 326 41.35 -19.35 17.69
N GLY A 327 40.80 -20.14 16.76
CA GLY A 327 40.91 -19.87 15.32
C GLY A 327 39.98 -18.77 14.81
N ILE A 328 38.88 -18.50 15.52
CA ILE A 328 37.91 -17.45 15.16
C ILE A 328 38.26 -16.11 15.82
N ALA A 329 38.88 -16.12 17.01
CA ALA A 329 39.28 -14.91 17.72
C ALA A 329 40.43 -14.12 17.05
N GLN A 330 41.22 -14.73 16.17
CA GLN A 330 42.23 -13.99 15.39
C GLN A 330 41.65 -13.25 14.16
N ALA A 331 40.42 -13.54 13.73
CA ALA A 331 39.76 -12.83 12.63
C ALA A 331 38.87 -11.65 13.10
N GLN A 332 38.44 -11.65 14.37
CA GLN A 332 37.57 -10.59 14.93
C GLN A 332 38.34 -9.47 15.67
N GLY A 333 39.66 -9.39 15.50
CA GLY A 333 40.52 -8.34 16.06
C GLY A 333 40.78 -7.12 15.16
N ARG A 334 40.11 -7.03 14.00
CA ARG A 334 40.02 -5.78 13.24
C ARG A 334 38.58 -5.30 13.34
N SER A 335 38.35 -4.24 14.09
CA SER A 335 37.21 -3.37 13.87
C SER A 335 37.22 -3.01 12.39
N ALA A 336 36.36 -3.64 11.59
CA ALA A 336 36.10 -3.20 10.24
C ALA A 336 35.29 -1.91 10.39
N GLN A 337 35.99 -0.79 10.54
CA GLN A 337 35.36 0.52 10.40
C GLN A 337 34.68 0.53 9.03
N LEU A 338 33.35 0.63 9.03
CA LEU A 338 32.60 0.83 7.80
C LEU A 338 33.11 2.13 7.17
N THR A 339 33.72 2.00 6.00
CA THR A 339 34.18 3.15 5.23
C THR A 339 33.08 3.48 4.24
N GLN A 340 32.50 4.67 4.35
CA GLN A 340 31.57 5.17 3.34
C GLN A 340 32.32 5.31 2.02
N VAL A 341 31.91 4.53 1.01
CA VAL A 341 32.54 4.52 -0.33
C VAL A 341 31.78 5.37 -1.34
N ALA A 342 30.49 5.60 -1.10
CA ALA A 342 29.59 6.48 -1.86
C ALA A 342 28.31 6.72 -1.05
N GLU A 343 27.60 7.78 -1.40
CA GLU A 343 26.26 8.14 -0.90
C GLU A 343 25.42 8.53 -2.11
N PHE A 344 24.11 8.26 -2.04
CA PHE A 344 23.21 8.45 -3.17
C PHE A 344 21.94 9.14 -2.69
N ASP A 345 21.49 10.13 -3.46
CA ASP A 345 20.23 10.85 -3.18
C ASP A 345 18.97 10.08 -3.61
N HIS A 346 19.16 8.98 -4.35
CA HIS A 346 18.09 8.11 -4.85
C HIS A 346 18.25 6.69 -4.31
N GLN A 347 17.13 5.97 -4.20
CA GLN A 347 17.13 4.57 -3.80
C GLN A 347 17.91 3.71 -4.80
N VAL A 348 18.78 2.85 -4.25
CA VAL A 348 19.56 1.85 -5.01
C VAL A 348 19.07 0.44 -4.66
N THR A 349 19.07 -0.47 -5.63
CA THR A 349 18.64 -1.86 -5.41
C THR A 349 19.76 -2.88 -5.57
N GLY A 350 20.77 -2.60 -6.40
CA GLY A 350 21.92 -3.46 -6.60
C GLY A 350 23.23 -2.69 -6.42
N VAL A 351 24.15 -3.30 -5.68
CA VAL A 351 25.55 -2.88 -5.57
C VAL A 351 26.41 -4.07 -5.96
N ALA A 352 27.29 -3.87 -6.93
CA ALA A 352 28.19 -4.90 -7.44
C ALA A 352 29.64 -4.47 -7.30
N VAL A 353 30.49 -5.39 -6.85
CA VAL A 353 31.94 -5.20 -6.80
C VAL A 353 32.60 -6.32 -7.59
N THR A 354 33.42 -5.94 -8.55
CA THR A 354 34.21 -6.85 -9.40
C THR A 354 35.51 -7.25 -8.70
N GLN A 355 36.14 -8.33 -9.17
CA GLN A 355 37.39 -8.84 -8.59
C GLN A 355 38.55 -7.83 -8.68
N ASP A 356 38.56 -6.97 -9.71
CA ASP A 356 39.52 -5.87 -9.88
C ASP A 356 39.12 -4.59 -9.11
N GLY A 357 38.06 -4.65 -8.30
CA GLY A 357 37.66 -3.59 -7.39
C GLY A 357 36.82 -2.48 -8.01
N ARG A 358 36.36 -2.62 -9.27
CA ARG A 358 35.38 -1.70 -9.85
C ARG A 358 34.03 -1.91 -9.18
N ARG A 359 33.33 -0.81 -8.94
CA ARG A 359 32.08 -0.76 -8.19
C ARG A 359 30.98 -0.26 -9.10
N PHE A 360 29.83 -0.92 -9.04
CA PHE A 360 28.67 -0.56 -9.83
C PHE A 360 27.46 -0.47 -8.94
N VAL A 361 26.51 0.37 -9.34
CA VAL A 361 25.24 0.58 -8.66
C VAL A 361 24.15 0.76 -9.71
N ASN A 362 22.92 0.33 -9.39
CA ASN A 362 21.75 0.63 -10.22
C ASN A 362 20.66 1.33 -9.42
N PHE A 363 19.89 2.12 -10.16
CA PHE A 363 18.75 2.90 -9.69
C PHE A 363 17.52 2.46 -10.48
N PRO A 364 16.55 1.78 -9.84
CA PRO A 364 15.28 1.48 -10.50
C PRO A 364 14.47 2.76 -10.68
N ARG A 365 13.64 2.80 -11.72
CA ARG A 365 12.73 3.93 -11.98
C ARG A 365 11.33 3.67 -11.43
N TRP A 366 11.27 3.36 -10.14
CA TRP A 366 10.03 3.09 -9.41
C TRP A 366 9.24 4.36 -9.15
N THR A 367 9.66 5.16 -8.17
CA THR A 367 8.96 6.39 -7.78
C THR A 367 9.56 7.61 -8.47
N ASP A 368 10.88 7.60 -8.69
CA ASP A 368 11.64 8.72 -9.21
C ASP A 368 12.10 8.43 -10.65
N ASP A 369 12.12 9.47 -11.49
CA ASP A 369 12.69 9.38 -12.83
C ASP A 369 14.23 9.52 -12.78
N ALA A 370 14.89 8.47 -12.25
CA ALA A 370 16.33 8.46 -12.01
C ALA A 370 17.12 8.79 -13.30
N PRO A 371 18.04 9.77 -13.25
CA PRO A 371 18.77 10.24 -14.43
C PRO A 371 19.78 9.22 -14.96
N ILE A 372 20.25 8.30 -14.11
CA ILE A 372 21.17 7.22 -14.43
C ILE A 372 20.55 5.94 -13.89
N SER A 373 20.37 4.91 -14.72
CA SER A 373 19.83 3.62 -14.28
C SER A 373 20.93 2.67 -13.81
N VAL A 374 22.11 2.71 -14.44
CA VAL A 374 23.28 1.94 -14.03
C VAL A 374 24.50 2.85 -14.07
N ALA A 375 25.27 2.86 -12.98
CA ALA A 375 26.47 3.66 -12.86
C ALA A 375 27.67 2.82 -12.40
N GLU A 376 28.86 3.20 -12.87
CA GLU A 376 30.11 2.87 -12.21
C GLU A 376 30.40 3.94 -11.14
N VAL A 377 30.71 3.49 -9.92
CA VAL A 377 31.07 4.33 -8.78
C VAL A 377 32.58 4.53 -8.78
N LEU A 378 33.02 5.74 -9.11
CA LEU A 378 34.44 6.09 -9.21
C LEU A 378 35.11 6.15 -7.83
N LYS A 379 36.43 6.36 -7.81
CA LYS A 379 37.22 6.36 -6.57
C LYS A 379 36.86 7.51 -5.62
N ASP A 380 36.40 8.62 -6.18
CA ASP A 380 35.93 9.81 -5.46
C ASP A 380 34.45 9.73 -5.06
N GLY A 381 33.78 8.61 -5.32
CA GLY A 381 32.36 8.40 -5.03
C GLY A 381 31.42 8.93 -6.13
N SER A 382 31.93 9.61 -7.15
CA SER A 382 31.11 10.13 -8.25
C SER A 382 30.57 9.02 -9.16
N LEU A 383 29.43 9.29 -9.80
CA LEU A 383 28.71 8.33 -10.64
C LEU A 383 29.00 8.58 -12.12
N LYS A 384 29.43 7.54 -12.82
CA LYS A 384 29.57 7.55 -14.27
C LYS A 384 28.52 6.63 -14.89
N PRO A 385 27.64 7.12 -15.81
CA PRO A 385 26.70 6.26 -16.52
C PRO A 385 27.42 5.07 -17.19
N TYR A 386 26.88 3.87 -16.96
CA TYR A 386 27.47 2.61 -17.41
C TYR A 386 26.46 1.80 -18.22
N PRO A 387 26.84 1.16 -19.36
CA PRO A 387 28.15 1.22 -19.99
C PRO A 387 28.48 2.59 -20.59
N ASP A 388 27.45 3.37 -20.93
CA ASP A 388 27.55 4.71 -21.48
C ASP A 388 26.26 5.51 -21.22
N ALA A 389 26.26 6.77 -21.66
CA ALA A 389 25.12 7.66 -21.55
C ALA A 389 23.94 7.25 -22.45
N ARG A 390 24.18 6.56 -23.57
CA ARG A 390 23.12 6.11 -24.48
C ARG A 390 22.22 5.12 -23.76
N TRP A 391 22.78 4.05 -23.20
CA TRP A 391 21.99 3.04 -22.48
C TRP A 391 21.20 3.61 -21.30
N ASN A 392 21.68 4.69 -20.68
CA ASN A 392 21.04 5.36 -19.56
C ASN A 392 20.04 6.47 -19.94
N SER A 393 19.85 6.74 -21.24
CA SER A 393 19.11 7.93 -21.70
C SER A 393 17.58 7.81 -21.70
N TRP A 394 17.02 6.61 -21.57
CA TRP A 394 15.56 6.42 -21.44
C TRP A 394 15.06 6.98 -20.10
N ARG A 395 13.86 7.57 -20.09
CA ARG A 395 13.28 8.29 -18.93
C ARG A 395 11.78 8.04 -18.82
N ASN A 396 11.26 7.97 -17.59
CA ASN A 396 9.81 7.84 -17.34
C ASN A 396 9.04 8.98 -18.00
N ALA A 397 9.54 10.21 -17.87
CA ALA A 397 8.91 11.41 -18.43
C ALA A 397 8.84 11.42 -19.96
N ARG A 398 9.58 10.54 -20.64
CA ARG A 398 9.71 10.45 -22.10
C ARG A 398 9.70 8.99 -22.57
N ALA A 399 8.82 8.20 -21.97
CA ALA A 399 8.78 6.74 -22.14
C ALA A 399 8.64 6.26 -23.60
N ASN A 400 8.07 7.08 -24.48
CA ASN A 400 7.80 6.75 -25.89
C ASN A 400 8.87 7.27 -26.87
N ASP A 401 9.87 8.03 -26.40
CA ASP A 401 10.83 8.71 -27.28
C ASP A 401 11.95 7.78 -27.75
N LEU A 402 12.24 6.73 -26.97
CA LEU A 402 13.39 5.86 -27.18
C LEU A 402 13.01 4.38 -27.14
N PRO A 403 13.63 3.55 -28.00
CA PRO A 403 13.34 2.12 -28.04
C PRO A 403 13.80 1.40 -26.77
N VAL A 404 12.88 0.70 -26.11
CA VAL A 404 13.13 0.01 -24.83
C VAL A 404 14.14 -1.16 -24.92
N GLY A 405 14.38 -1.70 -26.12
CA GLY A 405 15.33 -2.80 -26.34
C GLY A 405 16.80 -2.37 -26.26
N ASP A 406 17.08 -1.11 -26.57
CA ASP A 406 18.45 -0.55 -26.67
C ASP A 406 18.81 0.37 -25.49
N HIS A 407 17.95 0.41 -24.47
CA HIS A 407 18.06 1.30 -23.32
C HIS A 407 17.66 0.59 -22.04
N PHE A 408 18.20 1.06 -20.91
CA PHE A 408 17.73 0.67 -19.59
C PHE A 408 16.44 1.40 -19.25
N VAL A 409 15.40 0.65 -18.91
CA VAL A 409 14.07 1.16 -18.59
C VAL A 409 13.88 1.25 -17.08
N CYS A 410 14.01 0.14 -16.36
CA CYS A 410 13.84 0.10 -14.91
C CYS A 410 14.75 -0.98 -14.31
N VAL A 411 16.07 -0.78 -14.32
CA VAL A 411 17.02 -1.82 -13.91
C VAL A 411 16.83 -2.21 -12.44
N GLN A 412 16.76 -3.50 -12.17
CA GLN A 412 16.51 -4.06 -10.85
C GLN A 412 17.75 -4.68 -10.20
N SER A 413 18.56 -5.41 -10.97
CA SER A 413 19.74 -6.10 -10.44
C SER A 413 20.92 -5.98 -11.39
N ILE A 414 22.12 -5.89 -10.80
CA ILE A 414 23.40 -5.92 -11.49
C ILE A 414 24.32 -6.93 -10.81
N VAL A 415 24.89 -7.85 -11.59
CA VAL A 415 25.68 -8.95 -11.04
C VAL A 415 26.91 -9.22 -11.93
N PRO A 416 28.14 -9.11 -11.39
CA PRO A 416 29.33 -9.57 -12.09
C PRO A 416 29.35 -11.10 -12.09
N ASP A 417 29.58 -11.72 -13.25
CA ASP A 417 29.55 -13.19 -13.36
C ASP A 417 30.84 -13.88 -12.92
N GLY A 418 31.91 -13.11 -12.64
CA GLY A 418 33.24 -13.66 -12.34
C GLY A 418 34.02 -14.14 -13.58
N HIS A 419 33.45 -13.99 -14.78
CA HIS A 419 34.03 -14.35 -16.07
C HIS A 419 34.30 -13.11 -16.95
N GLY A 420 34.42 -11.94 -16.33
CA GLY A 420 34.73 -10.68 -17.01
C GLY A 420 33.52 -9.93 -17.55
N ASN A 421 32.29 -10.31 -17.17
CA ASN A 421 31.09 -9.57 -17.56
C ASN A 421 30.34 -9.01 -16.36
N LEU A 422 29.66 -7.88 -16.59
CA LEU A 422 28.57 -7.40 -15.75
C LEU A 422 27.26 -7.74 -16.46
N TRP A 423 26.36 -8.41 -15.74
CA TRP A 423 25.00 -8.64 -16.20
C TRP A 423 24.06 -7.66 -15.54
N VAL A 424 23.17 -7.09 -16.34
CA VAL A 424 22.15 -6.13 -15.91
C VAL A 424 20.78 -6.73 -16.19
N LEU A 425 19.97 -6.90 -15.15
CA LEU A 425 18.59 -7.37 -15.24
C LEU A 425 17.65 -6.16 -15.23
N ASP A 426 16.93 -5.98 -16.32
CA ASP A 426 15.95 -4.91 -16.50
C ASP A 426 14.57 -5.54 -16.68
N PRO A 427 13.69 -5.51 -15.67
CA PRO A 427 12.34 -6.03 -15.77
C PRO A 427 11.44 -5.17 -16.65
N GLY A 428 11.84 -3.94 -16.98
CA GLY A 428 11.07 -3.08 -17.86
C GLY A 428 9.74 -2.60 -17.28
N ALA A 429 9.60 -2.57 -15.95
CA ALA A 429 8.40 -2.14 -15.22
C ALA A 429 8.67 -0.86 -14.41
N PRO A 430 8.74 0.33 -15.07
CA PRO A 430 8.80 1.60 -14.35
C PRO A 430 7.55 1.77 -13.47
N GLY A 431 7.65 2.49 -12.35
CA GLY A 431 6.50 2.64 -11.45
C GLY A 431 6.20 1.46 -10.52
N ASN A 432 6.84 0.29 -10.71
CA ASN A 432 6.29 -0.99 -10.25
C ASN A 432 4.88 -1.25 -10.79
N GLU A 433 4.59 -0.72 -11.99
CA GLU A 433 3.28 -0.79 -12.62
C GLU A 433 3.26 -1.88 -13.71
N LYS A 434 3.12 -1.47 -14.97
CA LYS A 434 3.01 -2.34 -16.12
C LYS A 434 4.39 -2.57 -16.74
N ILE A 435 4.69 -3.84 -17.05
CA ILE A 435 5.82 -4.20 -17.90
C ILE A 435 5.62 -3.58 -19.29
N LEU A 436 6.58 -2.76 -19.73
CA LEU A 436 6.57 -2.23 -21.09
C LEU A 436 6.88 -3.35 -22.09
N GLU A 437 6.13 -3.39 -23.19
CA GLU A 437 6.27 -4.43 -24.21
C GLU A 437 7.69 -4.45 -24.79
N GLY A 438 8.35 -5.61 -24.77
CA GLY A 438 9.72 -5.78 -25.25
C GLY A 438 10.81 -5.22 -24.33
N ALA A 439 10.46 -4.65 -23.17
CA ALA A 439 11.43 -4.09 -22.23
C ALA A 439 12.14 -5.12 -21.34
N PRO A 440 11.50 -6.20 -20.84
CA PRO A 440 12.16 -7.21 -20.01
C PRO A 440 13.38 -7.83 -20.71
N LYS A 441 14.56 -7.68 -20.12
CA LYS A 441 15.80 -8.16 -20.72
C LYS A 441 16.93 -8.36 -19.70
N LEU A 442 17.88 -9.19 -20.12
CA LEU A 442 19.18 -9.34 -19.49
C LEU A 442 20.26 -8.80 -20.45
N VAL A 443 21.07 -7.86 -19.99
CA VAL A 443 22.12 -7.22 -20.79
C VAL A 443 23.49 -7.63 -20.28
N ARG A 444 24.32 -8.20 -21.14
CA ARG A 444 25.71 -8.55 -20.85
C ARG A 444 26.64 -7.44 -21.30
N ILE A 445 27.45 -6.93 -20.39
CA ILE A 445 28.46 -5.92 -20.64
C ILE A 445 29.83 -6.53 -20.37
N ASP A 446 30.72 -6.48 -21.37
CA ASP A 446 32.11 -6.88 -21.18
C ASP A 446 32.83 -5.82 -20.35
N LEU A 447 33.36 -6.21 -19.19
CA LEU A 447 33.96 -5.27 -18.24
C LEU A 447 35.25 -4.66 -18.80
N LYS A 448 35.98 -5.35 -19.69
CA LYS A 448 37.24 -4.84 -20.24
C LYS A 448 37.03 -3.70 -21.23
N THR A 449 36.02 -3.82 -22.07
CA THR A 449 35.72 -2.87 -23.15
C THR A 449 34.58 -1.91 -22.81
N ASN A 450 33.81 -2.20 -21.75
CA ASN A 450 32.57 -1.52 -21.38
C ASN A 450 31.55 -1.48 -22.51
N LYS A 451 31.50 -2.54 -23.32
CA LYS A 451 30.54 -2.66 -24.44
C LYS A 451 29.49 -3.70 -24.10
N VAL A 452 28.25 -3.40 -24.46
CA VAL A 452 27.20 -4.41 -24.50
C VAL A 452 27.58 -5.46 -25.55
N THR A 453 27.69 -6.71 -25.12
CA THR A 453 28.05 -7.84 -26.00
C THR A 453 26.89 -8.78 -26.23
N LYS A 454 25.82 -8.69 -25.43
CA LYS A 454 24.60 -9.49 -25.61
C LYS A 454 23.40 -8.81 -24.95
N VAL A 455 22.24 -8.91 -25.58
CA VAL A 455 20.94 -8.60 -25.00
C VAL A 455 20.08 -9.85 -25.16
N ILE A 456 19.52 -10.34 -24.07
CA ILE A 456 18.60 -11.48 -24.04
C ILE A 456 17.24 -10.93 -23.63
N ALA A 457 16.28 -10.94 -24.55
CA ALA A 457 14.91 -10.57 -24.21
C ALA A 457 14.26 -11.66 -23.35
N VAL A 458 13.43 -11.25 -22.39
CA VAL A 458 12.55 -12.15 -21.65
C VAL A 458 11.15 -11.98 -22.25
N PRO A 459 10.66 -12.95 -23.04
CA PRO A 459 9.42 -12.79 -23.80
C PRO A 459 8.19 -12.77 -22.88
N GLY A 460 7.07 -12.25 -23.39
CA GLY A 460 5.84 -12.03 -22.59
C GLY A 460 5.13 -13.30 -22.12
N ASP A 461 5.48 -14.47 -22.67
CA ASP A 461 5.06 -15.79 -22.17
C ASP A 461 5.93 -16.29 -21.01
N VAL A 462 7.04 -15.60 -20.71
CA VAL A 462 7.93 -15.86 -19.57
C VAL A 462 7.82 -14.76 -18.51
N ALA A 463 7.90 -13.49 -18.93
CA ALA A 463 7.62 -12.32 -18.12
C ALA A 463 6.14 -11.94 -18.24
N LEU A 464 5.31 -12.56 -17.42
CA LEU A 464 3.85 -12.42 -17.46
C LEU A 464 3.41 -11.04 -16.94
N GLN A 465 2.17 -10.66 -17.22
CA GLN A 465 1.59 -9.49 -16.55
C GLN A 465 1.57 -9.70 -15.03
N GLY A 466 2.16 -8.79 -14.26
CA GLY A 466 2.32 -8.91 -12.81
C GLY A 466 3.62 -9.59 -12.37
N THR A 467 4.47 -10.04 -13.31
CA THR A 467 5.86 -10.43 -13.04
C THR A 467 6.67 -9.24 -12.57
N TYR A 468 7.60 -9.49 -11.65
CA TYR A 468 8.66 -8.55 -11.33
C TYR A 468 9.97 -9.32 -11.18
N LEU A 469 10.79 -9.31 -12.23
CA LEU A 469 12.09 -10.00 -12.25
C LEU A 469 13.04 -9.31 -11.26
N ASN A 470 13.51 -10.02 -10.24
CA ASN A 470 14.17 -9.39 -9.10
C ASN A 470 15.69 -9.56 -9.11
N ASP A 471 16.20 -10.77 -8.85
CA ASP A 471 17.65 -11.01 -8.80
C ASP A 471 18.05 -12.22 -9.65
N ILE A 472 19.31 -12.24 -10.10
CA ILE A 472 19.87 -13.30 -10.93
C ILE A 472 21.06 -13.99 -10.26
N ARG A 473 21.11 -15.31 -10.39
CA ARG A 473 22.27 -16.14 -10.04
C ARG A 473 22.69 -16.99 -11.24
N PHE A 474 23.97 -17.33 -11.30
CA PHE A 474 24.56 -18.05 -12.43
C PHE A 474 24.95 -19.47 -12.03
N SER A 475 24.80 -20.41 -12.96
CA SER A 475 25.39 -21.73 -12.82
C SER A 475 26.93 -21.64 -12.78
N PRO A 476 27.63 -22.58 -12.12
CA PRO A 476 29.09 -22.55 -12.04
C PRO A 476 29.83 -22.57 -13.40
N ASP A 477 29.19 -23.08 -14.45
CA ASP A 477 29.73 -23.08 -15.81
C ASP A 477 29.40 -21.79 -16.61
N GLY A 478 28.65 -20.85 -16.01
CA GLY A 478 28.27 -19.58 -16.60
C GLY A 478 27.27 -19.68 -17.75
N LYS A 479 26.67 -20.85 -18.00
CA LYS A 479 25.77 -21.07 -19.14
C LYS A 479 24.31 -20.84 -18.82
N THR A 480 23.93 -20.90 -17.56
CA THR A 480 22.53 -20.77 -17.13
C THR A 480 22.38 -19.67 -16.09
N GLY A 481 21.38 -18.82 -16.28
CA GLY A 481 20.91 -17.84 -15.30
C GLY A 481 19.62 -18.31 -14.63
N TYR A 482 19.49 -18.04 -13.35
CA TYR A 482 18.28 -18.28 -12.56
C TYR A 482 17.83 -16.94 -12.01
N ILE A 483 16.68 -16.47 -12.49
CA ILE A 483 16.09 -15.21 -12.07
C ILE A 483 14.91 -15.50 -11.15
N THR A 484 14.84 -14.82 -10.01
CA THR A 484 13.66 -14.84 -9.15
C THR A 484 12.59 -13.91 -9.72
N ASP A 485 11.38 -14.42 -9.91
CA ASP A 485 10.20 -13.58 -10.14
C ASP A 485 9.51 -13.35 -8.81
N SER A 486 9.55 -12.11 -8.32
CA SER A 486 8.90 -11.68 -7.07
C SER A 486 7.56 -10.98 -7.35
N GLY A 487 7.00 -11.17 -8.54
CA GLY A 487 5.67 -10.69 -8.89
C GLY A 487 4.56 -11.33 -8.09
N THR A 488 3.31 -10.96 -8.41
CA THR A 488 2.10 -11.45 -7.71
C THR A 488 1.97 -12.98 -7.71
N ARG A 489 2.57 -13.62 -8.71
CA ARG A 489 2.68 -15.06 -8.83
C ARG A 489 4.17 -15.40 -8.94
N GLY A 490 4.78 -15.77 -7.82
CA GLY A 490 6.22 -16.01 -7.78
C GLY A 490 6.65 -17.24 -8.58
N ALA A 491 7.86 -17.20 -9.14
CA ALA A 491 8.46 -18.28 -9.92
C ALA A 491 9.98 -18.16 -10.01
N ILE A 492 10.62 -19.15 -10.64
CA ILE A 492 12.01 -19.09 -11.07
C ILE A 492 12.04 -19.06 -12.60
N ILE A 493 12.67 -18.04 -13.18
CA ILE A 493 12.94 -17.99 -14.62
C ILE A 493 14.32 -18.56 -14.88
N VAL A 494 14.39 -19.59 -15.71
CA VAL A 494 15.65 -20.22 -16.13
C VAL A 494 16.00 -19.67 -17.51
N VAL A 495 17.21 -19.13 -17.63
CA VAL A 495 17.71 -18.50 -18.85
C VAL A 495 18.93 -19.27 -19.36
N ASP A 496 18.89 -19.71 -20.61
CA ASP A 496 20.08 -20.18 -21.31
C ASP A 496 20.85 -18.96 -21.82
N LEU A 497 21.99 -18.67 -21.19
CA LEU A 497 22.80 -17.50 -21.48
C LEU A 497 23.59 -17.65 -22.80
N VAL A 498 23.68 -18.85 -23.36
CA VAL A 498 24.33 -19.13 -24.64
C VAL A 498 23.31 -19.01 -25.76
N ALA A 499 22.18 -19.72 -25.68
CA ALA A 499 21.13 -19.69 -26.68
C ALA A 499 20.31 -18.38 -26.65
N GLY A 500 20.22 -17.72 -25.48
CA GLY A 500 19.38 -16.53 -25.30
C GLY A 500 17.89 -16.85 -25.17
N THR A 501 17.55 -18.08 -24.79
CA THR A 501 16.17 -18.51 -24.53
C THR A 501 15.91 -18.54 -23.03
N SER A 502 14.63 -18.45 -22.65
CA SER A 502 14.23 -18.55 -21.25
C SER A 502 12.91 -19.28 -21.11
N PHE A 503 12.66 -19.84 -19.93
CA PHE A 503 11.37 -20.43 -19.57
C PHE A 503 11.12 -20.26 -18.08
N ARG A 504 9.85 -20.32 -17.71
CA ARG A 504 9.37 -20.19 -16.34
C ARG A 504 9.20 -21.56 -15.71
N THR A 505 9.67 -21.72 -14.47
CA THR A 505 9.51 -22.94 -13.66
C THR A 505 9.08 -22.60 -12.25
N LEU A 506 8.53 -23.58 -11.53
CA LEU A 506 7.96 -23.41 -10.18
C LEU A 506 6.93 -22.25 -10.12
N ASP A 507 6.17 -22.12 -11.20
CA ASP A 507 5.18 -21.08 -11.37
C ASP A 507 4.01 -21.22 -10.39
N GLY A 508 3.93 -20.30 -9.42
CA GLY A 508 2.89 -20.36 -8.40
C GLY A 508 3.16 -21.44 -7.35
N HIS A 509 4.36 -22.04 -7.33
CA HIS A 509 4.72 -23.04 -6.35
C HIS A 509 4.77 -22.42 -4.95
N PRO A 510 4.31 -23.10 -3.88
CA PRO A 510 4.29 -22.52 -2.52
C PRO A 510 5.65 -21.96 -2.08
N LEU A 511 6.76 -22.65 -2.40
CA LEU A 511 8.12 -22.21 -2.06
C LEU A 511 8.66 -21.04 -2.90
N THR A 512 7.99 -20.66 -3.98
CA THR A 512 8.34 -19.48 -4.77
C THR A 512 7.41 -18.31 -4.46
N GLN A 513 6.39 -18.51 -3.62
CA GLN A 513 5.57 -17.42 -3.15
C GLN A 513 6.29 -16.68 -2.02
N VAL A 514 5.93 -15.42 -1.85
CA VAL A 514 6.37 -14.63 -0.70
C VAL A 514 6.06 -15.41 0.58
N ASP A 515 7.05 -15.52 1.45
CA ASP A 515 6.88 -16.14 2.76
C ASP A 515 5.76 -15.41 3.50
N LYS A 516 4.75 -16.17 3.91
CA LYS A 516 3.56 -15.65 4.59
C LYS A 516 3.78 -15.53 6.11
N THR A 517 4.92 -16.03 6.61
CA THR A 517 5.37 -15.91 8.00
C THR A 517 6.26 -14.68 8.18
#